data_AF-A0A150QF01-F1
#
_entry.id   AF-A0A150QF01-F1
#
_cell.length_a   1.000
_cell.length_b   1.000
_cell.length_c   1.000
_cell.angle_alpha   90.00
_cell.angle_beta   90.00
_cell.angle_gamma   90.00
#
_symmetry.space_group_name_H-M   'P 1'
#
loop_
_entity.id
_entity.type
_entity.pdbx_description
1 polymer ?
#
loop_
_entity_poly.entity_id
_entity_poly.type
_entity_poly.pdbx_seq_one_letter_code
_entity_poly.pdbx_strand_id
1 'polypeptide(L)'
;MSPRGGDPPGWLRELQRDFTAVLRSPLDPDTGVFRERQDLYPARLVAQLKGGPGSAAPSERLALYHRQYWMRLFTALQTSFPRVSRAVSYWHFNHLAAQHLAEHPPRHVDLDEAARGFSARLRGALQRLDGARRDRRPGRLAREDAWCRRIELSRAPLAMVRQALEMDEAERHAYESPFEGLWRPTPEELARLALSSEARLRFAVSCTLTREDWDLARFSRLAGVDQDEGAPGPLRRHPSTRCWVFARSAGGTTTTAVDPLFARLLERCRELPFGQALADVEQACSAAEAAQLRAHLQGWIALALSSGWWTGLAEAEPGAQRAAIDDPGRA
;
A
#
# COMPACT_ATOMS: atom_id res chain seq x y z
N MET A 1 27.77 29.79 -7.19
CA MET A 1 26.45 29.36 -7.70
C MET A 1 25.54 30.58 -7.66
N SER A 2 25.21 31.17 -8.81
CA SER A 2 24.48 32.45 -8.85
C SER A 2 23.02 32.26 -8.38
N PRO A 3 22.49 33.16 -7.53
CA PRO A 3 21.08 33.18 -7.16
C PRO A 3 20.29 33.78 -8.33
N ARG A 4 20.16 33.04 -9.44
CA ARG A 4 19.41 33.47 -10.64
C ARG A 4 17.94 33.04 -10.60
N GLY A 5 17.33 33.08 -9.41
CA GLY A 5 15.89 32.89 -9.22
C GLY A 5 15.17 34.24 -9.22
N GLY A 6 15.11 34.92 -10.36
CA GLY A 6 14.21 36.06 -10.49
C GLY A 6 12.76 35.59 -10.53
N ASP A 7 11.84 36.35 -9.94
CA ASP A 7 10.41 36.06 -10.03
C ASP A 7 9.95 35.98 -11.49
N PRO A 8 9.14 34.97 -11.88
CA PRO A 8 8.59 34.92 -13.22
C PRO A 8 7.69 36.14 -13.49
N PRO A 9 7.67 36.67 -14.73
CA PRO A 9 6.83 37.81 -15.08
C PRO A 9 5.34 37.48 -14.86
N GLY A 10 4.54 38.50 -14.54
CA GLY A 10 3.13 38.34 -14.16
C GLY A 10 2.30 37.51 -15.16
N TRP A 11 2.45 37.78 -16.46
CA TRP A 11 1.73 37.07 -17.52
C TRP A 11 2.03 35.56 -17.53
N LEU A 12 3.27 35.15 -17.23
CA LEU A 12 3.66 33.74 -17.20
C LEU A 12 3.05 33.03 -15.97
N ARG A 13 3.02 33.71 -14.82
CA ARG A 13 2.34 33.19 -13.62
C ARG A 13 0.86 32.96 -13.87
N GLU A 14 0.18 33.89 -14.55
CA GLU A 14 -1.24 33.76 -14.89
C GLU A 14 -1.48 32.60 -15.87
N LEU A 15 -0.67 32.50 -16.93
CA LEU A 15 -0.73 31.38 -17.87
C LEU A 15 -0.51 30.04 -17.17
N GLN A 16 0.52 29.93 -16.33
CA GLN A 16 0.82 28.72 -15.56
C GLN A 16 -0.34 28.35 -14.62
N ARG A 17 -0.89 29.34 -13.90
CA ARG A 17 -2.06 29.14 -13.03
C ARG A 17 -3.25 28.58 -13.79
N ASP A 18 -3.61 29.20 -14.90
CA ASP A 18 -4.77 28.79 -15.72
C ASP A 18 -4.55 27.42 -16.36
N PHE A 19 -3.36 27.19 -16.90
CA PHE A 19 -2.99 25.91 -17.51
C PHE A 19 -3.03 24.78 -16.47
N THR A 20 -2.43 24.99 -15.29
CA THR A 20 -2.48 24.02 -14.19
C THR A 20 -3.90 23.81 -13.68
N ALA A 21 -4.74 24.85 -13.61
CA ALA A 21 -6.14 24.72 -13.23
C ALA A 21 -6.91 23.81 -14.20
N VAL A 22 -6.69 23.96 -15.51
CA VAL A 22 -7.29 23.07 -16.52
C VAL A 22 -6.78 21.64 -16.34
N LEU A 23 -5.46 21.43 -16.24
CA LEU A 23 -4.90 20.09 -16.11
C LEU A 23 -5.40 19.36 -14.85
N ARG A 24 -5.61 20.07 -13.74
CA ARG A 24 -6.08 19.50 -12.47
C ARG A 24 -7.60 19.34 -12.39
N SER A 25 -8.35 19.83 -13.37
CA SER A 25 -9.81 19.66 -13.37
C SER A 25 -10.14 18.18 -13.58
N PRO A 26 -11.09 17.58 -12.84
CA PRO A 26 -11.43 16.16 -13.04
C PRO A 26 -11.89 15.84 -14.46
N LEU A 27 -11.48 14.68 -14.97
CA LEU A 27 -12.07 14.12 -16.19
C LEU A 27 -13.50 13.63 -15.90
N ASP A 28 -14.39 13.83 -16.86
CA ASP A 28 -15.77 13.35 -16.86
C ASP A 28 -15.80 11.84 -17.18
N PRO A 29 -16.30 10.99 -16.27
CA PRO A 29 -16.40 9.56 -16.51
C PRO A 29 -17.78 9.09 -17.02
N ASP A 30 -18.76 9.98 -17.17
CA ASP A 30 -20.18 9.60 -17.40
C ASP A 30 -20.42 8.91 -18.74
N THR A 31 -19.50 9.10 -19.70
CA THR A 31 -19.55 8.46 -21.03
C THR A 31 -18.98 7.04 -21.08
N GLY A 32 -18.63 6.45 -19.93
CA GLY A 32 -17.95 5.14 -19.87
C GLY A 32 -16.47 5.19 -20.26
N VAL A 33 -15.95 6.39 -20.54
CA VAL A 33 -14.53 6.70 -20.72
C VAL A 33 -14.25 8.03 -20.04
N PHE A 34 -13.04 8.19 -19.47
CA PHE A 34 -12.63 9.45 -18.87
C PHE A 34 -12.32 10.47 -19.97
N ARG A 35 -13.15 11.51 -20.09
CA ARG A 35 -13.04 12.56 -21.09
C ARG A 35 -12.86 13.93 -20.45
N GLU A 36 -12.11 14.77 -21.13
CA GLU A 36 -12.02 16.17 -20.76
C GLU A 36 -13.29 16.95 -21.17
N ARG A 37 -13.60 18.00 -20.41
CA ARG A 37 -14.69 18.93 -20.70
C ARG A 37 -14.15 20.18 -21.40
N GLN A 38 -13.96 20.08 -22.72
CA GLN A 38 -13.38 21.18 -23.51
C GLN A 38 -14.24 22.45 -23.49
N ASP A 39 -15.55 22.32 -23.27
CA ASP A 39 -16.51 23.42 -23.07
C ASP A 39 -16.17 24.31 -21.87
N LEU A 40 -15.41 23.79 -20.91
CA LEU A 40 -14.99 24.52 -19.71
C LEU A 40 -13.62 25.18 -19.85
N TYR A 41 -12.96 25.08 -21.01
CA TYR A 41 -11.64 25.65 -21.20
C TYR A 41 -11.71 27.19 -21.32
N PRO A 42 -10.88 27.95 -20.56
CA PRO A 42 -10.87 29.40 -20.69
C PRO A 42 -10.48 29.82 -22.10
N ALA A 43 -11.34 30.57 -22.79
CA ALA A 43 -11.11 31.01 -24.16
C ALA A 43 -9.75 31.75 -24.32
N ARG A 44 -9.35 32.53 -23.30
CA ARG A 44 -8.05 33.22 -23.27
C ARG A 44 -6.87 32.25 -23.31
N LEU A 45 -6.96 31.12 -22.62
CA LEU A 45 -5.90 30.11 -22.57
C LEU A 45 -5.80 29.40 -23.93
N VAL A 46 -6.95 29.02 -24.49
CA VAL A 46 -7.04 28.38 -25.81
C VAL A 46 -6.43 29.28 -26.89
N ALA A 47 -6.71 30.59 -26.86
CA ALA A 47 -6.16 31.56 -27.81
C ALA A 47 -4.63 31.73 -27.72
N GLN A 48 -4.02 31.47 -26.55
CA GLN A 48 -2.57 31.58 -26.34
C GLN A 48 -1.79 30.37 -26.85
N LEU A 49 -2.46 29.23 -27.08
CA LEU A 49 -1.83 28.02 -27.59
C LEU A 49 -1.62 28.14 -29.11
N LYS A 50 -0.38 28.38 -29.52
CA LYS A 50 0.00 28.42 -30.94
C LYS A 50 0.06 27.02 -31.55
N GLY A 51 -0.44 26.87 -32.78
CA GLY A 51 -0.33 25.66 -33.59
C GLY A 51 0.48 25.89 -34.85
N GLY A 52 1.15 24.86 -35.35
CA GLY A 52 1.74 24.85 -36.68
C GLY A 52 0.71 24.42 -37.75
N PRO A 53 0.99 24.65 -39.04
CA PRO A 53 0.21 24.07 -40.13
C PRO A 53 0.05 22.56 -39.96
N GLY A 54 -1.19 22.05 -40.05
CA GLY A 54 -1.50 20.63 -39.86
C GLY A 54 -1.54 20.14 -38.41
N SER A 55 -1.36 21.01 -37.41
CA SER A 55 -1.52 20.64 -36.01
C SER A 55 -3.00 20.61 -35.58
N ALA A 56 -3.32 19.77 -34.59
CA ALA A 56 -4.63 19.72 -33.94
C ALA A 56 -5.06 21.11 -33.44
N ALA A 57 -6.37 21.35 -33.32
CA ALA A 57 -6.90 22.61 -32.83
C ALA A 57 -6.34 22.93 -31.42
N PRO A 58 -6.17 24.21 -31.04
CA PRO A 58 -5.61 24.58 -29.74
C PRO A 58 -6.30 23.91 -28.52
N SER A 59 -7.63 23.79 -28.55
CA SER A 59 -8.42 23.08 -27.52
C SER A 59 -8.13 21.59 -27.48
N GLU A 60 -7.96 20.95 -28.64
CA GLU A 60 -7.62 19.53 -28.76
C GLU A 60 -6.21 19.24 -28.22
N ARG A 61 -5.25 20.14 -28.45
CA ARG A 61 -3.91 20.02 -27.85
C ARG A 61 -3.97 20.13 -26.33
N LEU A 62 -4.73 21.09 -25.81
CA LEU A 62 -4.94 21.21 -24.35
C LEU A 62 -5.61 19.96 -23.78
N ALA A 63 -6.60 19.41 -24.48
CA ALA A 63 -7.23 18.14 -24.15
C ALA A 63 -6.25 16.96 -24.08
N LEU A 64 -5.31 16.88 -25.03
CA LEU A 64 -4.27 15.85 -25.01
C LEU A 64 -3.40 15.95 -23.75
N TYR A 65 -2.92 17.16 -23.40
CA TYR A 65 -2.15 17.37 -22.18
C TYR A 65 -2.94 17.03 -20.92
N HIS A 66 -4.22 17.43 -20.89
CA HIS A 66 -5.11 17.16 -19.78
C HIS A 66 -5.32 15.66 -19.57
N ARG A 67 -5.60 14.90 -20.63
CA ARG A 67 -5.68 13.43 -20.55
C ARG A 67 -4.36 12.80 -20.12
N GLN A 68 -3.24 13.21 -20.70
CA GLN A 68 -1.92 12.68 -20.35
C GLN A 68 -1.59 12.88 -18.86
N TYR A 69 -1.92 14.06 -18.32
CA TYR A 69 -1.75 14.35 -16.90
C TYR A 69 -2.53 13.35 -16.02
N TRP A 70 -3.82 13.17 -16.26
CA TRP A 70 -4.64 12.25 -15.49
C TRP A 70 -4.25 10.78 -15.68
N MET A 71 -3.91 10.36 -16.90
CA MET A 71 -3.45 8.99 -17.13
C MET A 71 -2.18 8.69 -16.33
N ARG A 72 -1.24 9.64 -16.24
CA ARG A 72 -0.05 9.50 -15.39
C ARG A 72 -0.40 9.37 -13.91
N LEU A 73 -1.37 10.14 -13.42
CA LEU A 73 -1.84 10.02 -12.03
C LEU A 73 -2.52 8.67 -11.77
N PHE A 74 -3.38 8.22 -12.68
CA PHE A 74 -4.00 6.89 -12.57
C PHE A 74 -2.94 5.79 -12.56
N THR A 75 -1.96 5.84 -13.46
CA THR A 75 -0.84 4.89 -13.46
C THR A 75 -0.06 4.97 -12.15
N ALA A 76 0.25 6.15 -11.61
CA ALA A 76 0.95 6.29 -10.34
C ALA A 76 0.17 5.64 -9.17
N LEU A 77 -1.15 5.83 -9.12
CA LEU A 77 -2.01 5.17 -8.12
C LEU A 77 -2.14 3.66 -8.35
N GLN A 78 -2.25 3.19 -9.59
CA GLN A 78 -2.31 1.77 -9.91
C GLN A 78 -0.99 1.06 -9.59
N THR A 79 0.14 1.70 -9.91
CA THR A 79 1.45 1.28 -9.44
C THR A 79 1.44 1.27 -7.93
N SER A 80 0.88 2.30 -7.27
CA SER A 80 0.83 2.37 -5.81
C SER A 80 -0.01 1.26 -5.14
N PHE A 81 -1.07 0.80 -5.81
CA PHE A 81 -2.06 -0.14 -5.29
C PHE A 81 -2.42 -1.20 -6.35
N PRO A 82 -1.45 -2.03 -6.77
CA PRO A 82 -1.64 -2.92 -7.91
C PRO A 82 -2.69 -3.99 -7.61
N ARG A 83 -2.72 -4.53 -6.38
CA ARG A 83 -3.69 -5.57 -6.00
C ARG A 83 -5.10 -4.98 -5.89
N VAL A 84 -5.26 -3.80 -5.29
CA VAL A 84 -6.57 -3.14 -5.23
C VAL A 84 -7.09 -2.85 -6.63
N SER A 85 -6.25 -2.31 -7.53
CA SER A 85 -6.65 -2.00 -8.91
C SER A 85 -7.15 -3.23 -9.67
N ARG A 86 -6.55 -4.40 -9.40
CA ARG A 86 -7.00 -5.69 -9.94
C ARG A 86 -8.28 -6.18 -9.26
N ALA A 87 -8.37 -6.05 -7.94
CA ALA A 87 -9.51 -6.52 -7.16
C ALA A 87 -10.82 -5.82 -7.55
N VAL A 88 -10.79 -4.52 -7.80
CA VAL A 88 -12.00 -3.75 -8.19
C VAL A 88 -12.12 -3.50 -9.70
N SER A 89 -11.17 -3.98 -10.52
CA SER A 89 -10.91 -3.57 -11.92
C SER A 89 -10.38 -2.14 -12.08
N TYR A 90 -9.64 -1.92 -13.16
CA TYR A 90 -9.08 -0.60 -13.49
C TYR A 90 -10.13 0.50 -13.66
N TRP A 91 -11.29 0.17 -14.21
CA TRP A 91 -12.37 1.16 -14.39
C TRP A 91 -12.85 1.71 -13.05
N HIS A 92 -13.25 0.83 -12.11
CA HIS A 92 -13.71 1.28 -10.80
C HIS A 92 -12.57 1.86 -9.96
N PHE A 93 -11.35 1.35 -10.10
CA PHE A 93 -10.17 1.92 -9.45
C PHE A 93 -9.92 3.36 -9.90
N ASN A 94 -9.95 3.64 -11.21
CA ASN A 94 -9.73 4.98 -11.74
C ASN A 94 -10.81 5.97 -11.28
N HIS A 95 -12.04 5.50 -11.07
CA HIS A 95 -13.08 6.34 -10.45
C HIS A 95 -12.76 6.69 -9.00
N LEU A 96 -12.31 5.72 -8.19
CA LEU A 96 -11.88 5.98 -6.81
C LEU A 96 -10.67 6.92 -6.79
N ALA A 97 -9.72 6.72 -7.70
CA ALA A 97 -8.55 7.59 -7.87
C ALA A 97 -8.96 9.01 -8.28
N ALA A 98 -9.90 9.17 -9.22
CA ALA A 98 -10.40 10.48 -9.64
C ALA A 98 -11.08 11.23 -8.49
N GLN A 99 -11.90 10.54 -7.70
CA GLN A 99 -12.51 11.10 -6.48
C GLN A 99 -11.44 11.52 -5.46
N HIS A 100 -10.44 10.65 -5.23
CA HIS A 100 -9.32 10.95 -4.34
C HIS A 100 -8.57 12.22 -4.77
N LEU A 101 -8.20 12.30 -6.05
CA LEU A 101 -7.38 13.38 -6.61
C LEU A 101 -8.14 14.70 -6.72
N ALA A 102 -9.46 14.66 -6.92
CA ALA A 102 -10.30 15.85 -6.89
C ALA A 102 -10.31 16.50 -5.49
N GLU A 103 -10.34 15.68 -4.44
CA GLU A 103 -10.34 16.15 -3.06
C GLU A 103 -8.92 16.45 -2.53
N HIS A 104 -7.91 15.77 -3.07
CA HIS A 104 -6.49 15.92 -2.70
C HIS A 104 -5.61 16.05 -3.94
N PRO A 105 -5.64 17.20 -4.63
CA PRO A 105 -4.83 17.40 -5.83
C PRO A 105 -3.33 17.36 -5.48
N PRO A 106 -2.50 16.66 -6.28
CA PRO A 106 -1.05 16.60 -6.06
C PRO A 106 -0.44 17.99 -6.06
N ARG A 107 0.34 18.31 -5.01
CA ARG A 107 1.01 19.61 -4.84
C ARG A 107 2.47 19.60 -5.26
N HIS A 108 3.07 18.42 -5.35
CA HIS A 108 4.47 18.23 -5.69
C HIS A 108 4.66 17.66 -7.10
N VAL A 109 5.88 17.75 -7.62
CA VAL A 109 6.27 17.15 -8.91
C VAL A 109 6.41 15.64 -8.82
N ASP A 110 6.49 15.11 -7.60
CA ASP A 110 6.57 13.70 -7.32
C ASP A 110 5.19 13.05 -7.46
N LEU A 111 5.08 12.09 -8.37
CA LEU A 111 3.84 11.39 -8.66
C LEU A 111 3.44 10.43 -7.53
N ASP A 112 4.38 9.99 -6.69
CA ASP A 112 4.08 9.08 -5.58
C ASP A 112 3.26 9.79 -4.48
N GLU A 113 3.37 11.12 -4.38
CA GLU A 113 2.50 11.89 -3.49
C GLU A 113 1.01 11.81 -3.87
N ALA A 114 0.69 11.49 -5.13
CA ALA A 114 -0.69 11.32 -5.58
C ALA A 114 -1.42 10.17 -4.88
N ALA A 115 -0.68 9.23 -4.30
CA ALA A 115 -1.22 8.09 -3.54
C ALA A 115 -1.39 8.40 -2.04
N ARG A 116 -0.98 9.58 -1.56
CA ARG A 116 -1.01 9.94 -0.14
C ARG A 116 -2.45 10.02 0.37
N GLY A 117 -2.77 9.21 1.38
CA GLY A 117 -4.10 9.19 2.01
C GLY A 117 -5.17 8.40 1.24
N PHE A 118 -4.85 7.83 0.08
CA PHE A 118 -5.77 6.97 -0.67
C PHE A 118 -6.17 5.73 0.15
N SER A 119 -5.20 5.05 0.77
CA SER A 119 -5.43 3.84 1.55
C SER A 119 -6.34 4.07 2.76
N ALA A 120 -6.10 5.15 3.51
CA ALA A 120 -6.93 5.54 4.65
C ALA A 120 -8.39 5.79 4.26
N ARG A 121 -8.62 6.44 3.10
CA ARG A 121 -9.97 6.67 2.57
C ARG A 121 -10.65 5.38 2.14
N LEU A 122 -9.94 4.52 1.41
CA LEU A 122 -10.46 3.22 1.01
C LEU A 122 -10.83 2.36 2.21
N ARG A 123 -9.96 2.31 3.22
CA ARG A 123 -10.19 1.62 4.50
C ARG A 123 -11.45 2.16 5.20
N GLY A 124 -11.59 3.47 5.29
CA GLY A 124 -12.79 4.10 5.86
C GLY A 124 -14.07 3.73 5.11
N ALA A 125 -14.04 3.70 3.78
CA ALA A 125 -15.18 3.27 2.96
C ALA A 125 -15.52 1.78 3.18
N LEU A 126 -14.51 0.90 3.27
CA LEU A 126 -14.71 -0.52 3.57
C LEU A 126 -15.33 -0.74 4.97
N GLN A 127 -14.84 -0.02 5.98
CA GLN A 127 -15.39 -0.08 7.34
C GLN A 127 -16.87 0.36 7.40
N ARG A 128 -17.23 1.43 6.68
CA ARG A 128 -18.63 1.88 6.58
C ARG A 128 -19.52 0.83 5.91
N LEU A 129 -19.04 0.17 4.85
CA LEU A 129 -19.78 -0.93 4.19
C LEU A 129 -19.99 -2.12 5.12
N ASP A 130 -19.01 -2.47 5.96
CA ASP A 130 -19.17 -3.54 6.95
C ASP A 130 -20.24 -3.17 7.99
N GLY A 131 -20.21 -1.94 8.50
CA GLY A 131 -21.24 -1.42 9.42
C GLY A 131 -22.64 -1.49 8.81
N ALA A 132 -22.79 -1.01 7.57
CA ALA A 132 -24.06 -1.05 6.83
C ALA A 132 -24.67 -2.45 6.72
N ARG A 133 -23.82 -3.46 6.51
CA ARG A 133 -24.22 -4.87 6.39
C ARG A 133 -24.65 -5.45 7.72
N ARG A 134 -23.96 -5.10 8.81
CA ARG A 134 -24.34 -5.51 10.18
C ARG A 134 -25.70 -4.91 10.58
N ASP A 135 -25.94 -3.65 10.23
CA ASP A 135 -27.18 -2.93 10.54
C ASP A 135 -28.36 -3.29 9.62
N ARG A 136 -28.16 -4.19 8.64
CA ARG A 136 -29.15 -4.58 7.62
C ARG A 136 -29.71 -3.39 6.83
N ARG A 137 -28.91 -2.32 6.62
CA ARG A 137 -29.29 -1.11 5.85
C ARG A 137 -28.33 -0.81 4.68
N PRO A 138 -28.03 -1.76 3.78
CA PRO A 138 -27.00 -1.59 2.75
C PRO A 138 -27.31 -0.46 1.76
N GLY A 139 -28.58 -0.32 1.35
CA GLY A 139 -28.96 0.57 0.24
C GLY A 139 -28.89 2.08 0.52
N ARG A 140 -28.83 2.51 1.79
CA ARG A 140 -28.79 3.95 2.12
C ARG A 140 -27.37 4.51 2.02
N LEU A 141 -26.38 3.82 2.60
CA LEU A 141 -24.99 4.31 2.63
C LEU A 141 -24.37 4.39 1.24
N ALA A 142 -24.65 3.43 0.36
CA ALA A 142 -24.21 3.48 -1.03
C ALA A 142 -24.83 4.63 -1.84
N ARG A 143 -25.96 5.19 -1.40
CA ARG A 143 -26.54 6.37 -2.06
C ARG A 143 -25.81 7.65 -1.65
N GLU A 144 -25.40 7.75 -0.38
CA GLU A 144 -24.84 8.96 0.20
C GLU A 144 -23.30 9.04 0.04
N ASP A 145 -22.59 7.90 -0.02
CA ASP A 145 -21.13 7.85 -0.13
C ASP A 145 -20.67 7.30 -1.50
N ALA A 146 -20.02 8.17 -2.27
CA ALA A 146 -19.59 7.87 -3.63
C ALA A 146 -18.47 6.80 -3.70
N TRP A 147 -17.63 6.66 -2.66
CA TRP A 147 -16.63 5.60 -2.57
C TRP A 147 -17.30 4.25 -2.30
N CYS A 148 -18.18 4.20 -1.29
CA CYS A 148 -18.95 2.99 -0.97
C CYS A 148 -19.72 2.49 -2.19
N ARG A 149 -20.42 3.39 -2.90
CA ARG A 149 -21.12 3.06 -4.15
C ARG A 149 -20.19 2.45 -5.19
N ARG A 150 -19.01 3.05 -5.39
CA ARG A 150 -18.08 2.62 -6.43
C ARG A 150 -17.50 1.24 -6.14
N ILE A 151 -17.20 0.94 -4.87
CA ILE A 151 -16.75 -0.38 -4.43
C ILE A 151 -17.84 -1.42 -4.67
N GLU A 152 -19.09 -1.15 -4.31
CA GLU A 152 -20.20 -2.08 -4.56
C GLU A 152 -20.43 -2.35 -6.05
N LEU A 153 -20.34 -1.30 -6.89
CA LEU A 153 -20.47 -1.42 -8.34
C LEU A 153 -19.38 -2.32 -8.97
N SER A 154 -18.20 -2.42 -8.34
CA SER A 154 -17.15 -3.35 -8.80
C SER A 154 -17.53 -4.82 -8.66
N ARG A 155 -18.54 -5.13 -7.84
CA ARG A 155 -18.98 -6.50 -7.49
C ARG A 155 -17.88 -7.38 -6.87
N ALA A 156 -16.73 -6.80 -6.51
CA ALA A 156 -15.65 -7.48 -5.84
C ALA A 156 -16.07 -7.90 -4.42
N PRO A 157 -15.75 -9.12 -3.95
CA PRO A 157 -15.91 -9.47 -2.55
C PRO A 157 -15.17 -8.48 -1.65
N LEU A 158 -15.85 -7.87 -0.67
CA LEU A 158 -15.22 -6.87 0.21
C LEU A 158 -14.00 -7.40 0.96
N ALA A 159 -14.02 -8.70 1.33
CA ALA A 159 -12.88 -9.35 1.95
C ALA A 159 -11.66 -9.42 1.03
N MET A 160 -11.86 -9.62 -0.28
CA MET A 160 -10.79 -9.58 -1.27
C MET A 160 -10.22 -8.17 -1.43
N VAL A 161 -11.07 -7.14 -1.49
CA VAL A 161 -10.62 -5.73 -1.58
C VAL A 161 -9.83 -5.32 -0.34
N ARG A 162 -10.25 -5.77 0.85
CA ARG A 162 -9.54 -5.52 2.11
C ARG A 162 -8.17 -6.18 2.12
N GLN A 163 -8.11 -7.47 1.78
CA GLN A 163 -6.83 -8.18 1.72
C GLN A 163 -5.89 -7.58 0.67
N ALA A 164 -6.41 -7.19 -0.50
CA ALA A 164 -5.63 -6.49 -1.52
C ALA A 164 -5.04 -5.18 -0.98
N LEU A 165 -5.83 -4.39 -0.24
CA LEU A 165 -5.37 -3.16 0.40
C LEU A 165 -4.29 -3.44 1.45
N GLU A 166 -4.50 -4.42 2.33
CA GLU A 166 -3.54 -4.80 3.37
C GLU A 166 -2.18 -5.21 2.76
N MET A 167 -2.20 -6.00 1.68
CA MET A 167 -0.98 -6.41 0.99
C MET A 167 -0.29 -5.25 0.25
N ASP A 168 -1.05 -4.36 -0.40
CA ASP A 168 -0.48 -3.17 -1.04
C ASP A 168 0.15 -2.21 0.00
N GLU A 169 -0.49 -2.06 1.16
CA GLU A 169 0.07 -1.28 2.28
C GLU A 169 1.32 -1.93 2.87
N ALA A 170 1.35 -3.25 3.03
CA ALA A 170 2.54 -3.97 3.50
C ALA A 170 3.73 -3.81 2.55
N GLU A 171 3.51 -3.92 1.24
CA GLU A 171 4.56 -3.72 0.23
C GLU A 171 5.08 -2.27 0.22
N ARG A 172 4.16 -1.30 0.29
CA ARG A 172 4.54 0.13 0.38
C ARG A 172 5.31 0.44 1.65
N HIS A 173 4.84 -0.07 2.79
CA HIS A 173 5.51 0.09 4.07
C HIS A 173 6.94 -0.46 4.02
N ALA A 174 7.12 -1.65 3.43
CA ALA A 174 8.45 -2.23 3.23
C ALA A 174 9.32 -1.43 2.23
N TYR A 175 8.72 -0.80 1.22
CA TYR A 175 9.43 0.07 0.27
C TYR A 175 9.88 1.40 0.89
N GLU A 176 9.01 2.05 1.65
CA GLU A 176 9.23 3.36 2.27
C GLU A 176 10.11 3.26 3.53
N SER A 177 10.21 2.07 4.15
CA SER A 177 11.02 1.83 5.35
C SER A 177 12.53 1.77 5.06
N PRO A 178 13.38 2.24 5.99
CA PRO A 178 14.83 2.09 5.87
C PRO A 178 15.25 0.61 5.97
N PHE A 179 16.40 0.29 5.36
CA PHE A 179 17.07 -0.99 5.59
C PHE A 179 17.95 -0.89 6.85
N GLU A 180 17.70 -1.76 7.82
CA GLU A 180 18.38 -1.74 9.13
C GLU A 180 19.61 -2.66 9.21
N GLY A 181 20.02 -3.27 8.10
CA GLY A 181 21.13 -4.22 8.05
C GLY A 181 20.72 -5.66 8.34
N LEU A 182 21.69 -6.57 8.22
CA LEU A 182 21.50 -8.00 8.53
C LEU A 182 22.05 -8.28 9.94
N TRP A 183 21.21 -8.82 10.82
CA TRP A 183 21.68 -9.34 12.09
C TRP A 183 22.41 -10.67 11.89
N ARG A 184 23.65 -10.75 12.40
CA ARG A 184 24.48 -11.95 12.39
C ARG A 184 24.66 -12.41 13.84
N PRO A 185 23.73 -13.20 14.39
CA PRO A 185 23.78 -13.57 15.78
C PRO A 185 25.04 -14.41 16.06
N THR A 186 25.69 -14.10 17.17
CA THR A 186 26.74 -14.91 17.77
C THR A 186 26.17 -16.23 18.30
N PRO A 187 27.00 -17.27 18.49
CA PRO A 187 26.57 -18.51 19.14
C PRO A 187 25.90 -18.27 20.51
N GLU A 188 26.41 -17.32 21.28
CA GLU A 188 25.87 -16.93 22.58
C GLU A 188 24.47 -16.30 22.45
N GLU A 189 24.25 -15.44 21.46
CA GLU A 189 22.92 -14.87 21.20
C GLU A 189 21.91 -15.92 20.73
N LEU A 190 22.32 -16.88 19.89
CA LEU A 190 21.47 -18.00 19.50
C LEU A 190 21.13 -18.89 20.70
N ALA A 191 22.10 -19.16 21.57
CA ALA A 191 21.87 -19.90 22.82
C ALA A 191 20.90 -19.14 23.74
N ARG A 192 21.05 -17.82 23.86
CA ARG A 192 20.11 -16.96 24.60
C ARG A 192 18.71 -17.00 24.01
N LEU A 193 18.57 -16.95 22.69
CA LEU A 193 17.26 -17.02 22.02
C LEU A 193 16.53 -18.33 22.35
N ALA A 194 17.26 -19.45 22.43
CA ALA A 194 16.71 -20.77 22.71
C ALA A 194 16.42 -21.01 24.21
N LEU A 195 17.29 -20.52 25.11
CA LEU A 195 17.26 -20.87 26.53
C LEU A 195 16.65 -19.78 27.42
N SER A 196 16.71 -18.51 27.01
CA SER A 196 16.22 -17.41 27.82
C SER A 196 14.71 -17.24 27.65
N SER A 197 14.00 -17.28 28.76
CA SER A 197 12.58 -16.94 28.82
C SER A 197 12.31 -15.45 28.53
N GLU A 198 13.34 -14.60 28.46
CA GLU A 198 13.24 -13.15 28.30
C GLU A 198 13.69 -12.67 26.91
N ALA A 199 14.40 -13.49 26.13
CA ALA A 199 14.93 -13.09 24.84
C ALA A 199 13.81 -12.83 23.82
N ARG A 200 13.60 -11.55 23.49
CA ARG A 200 12.66 -11.10 22.47
C ARG A 200 13.38 -10.76 21.18
N LEU A 201 12.79 -11.13 20.04
CA LEU A 201 13.31 -10.75 18.73
C LEU A 201 12.96 -9.28 18.45
N ARG A 202 13.93 -8.52 17.96
CA ARG A 202 13.67 -7.20 17.36
C ARG A 202 13.41 -7.41 15.87
N PHE A 203 12.17 -7.18 15.45
CA PHE A 203 11.81 -7.22 14.03
C PHE A 203 12.28 -5.96 13.32
N ALA A 204 12.68 -6.10 12.06
CA ALA A 204 12.91 -4.93 11.20
C ALA A 204 11.60 -4.13 11.07
N VAL A 205 11.69 -2.81 11.08
CA VAL A 205 10.52 -1.93 10.93
C VAL A 205 9.80 -2.16 9.61
N SER A 206 10.53 -2.58 8.57
CA SER A 206 10.00 -2.92 7.24
C SER A 206 9.26 -4.28 7.19
N CYS A 207 9.46 -5.15 8.18
CA CYS A 207 8.92 -6.52 8.17
C CYS A 207 7.43 -6.51 8.49
N THR A 208 6.61 -6.91 7.51
CA THR A 208 5.16 -7.03 7.64
C THR A 208 4.72 -8.41 7.19
N LEU A 209 3.96 -9.11 8.04
CA LEU A 209 3.33 -10.39 7.69
C LEU A 209 1.89 -10.13 7.26
N THR A 210 1.48 -10.71 6.14
CA THR A 210 0.09 -10.68 5.66
C THR A 210 -0.40 -12.09 5.34
N ARG A 211 -1.73 -12.22 5.27
CA ARG A 211 -2.41 -13.44 4.86
C ARG A 211 -3.07 -13.24 3.51
N GLU A 212 -3.13 -14.30 2.72
CA GLU A 212 -3.65 -14.30 1.37
C GLU A 212 -4.63 -15.47 1.16
N ASP A 213 -5.90 -15.14 0.93
CA ASP A 213 -6.96 -16.06 0.56
C ASP A 213 -7.30 -15.98 -0.93
N TRP A 214 -6.94 -14.90 -1.62
CA TRP A 214 -7.11 -14.73 -3.06
C TRP A 214 -5.74 -14.57 -3.73
N ASP A 215 -5.54 -15.11 -4.92
CA ASP A 215 -4.27 -15.06 -5.69
C ASP A 215 -3.88 -13.62 -6.13
N LEU A 216 -3.45 -12.82 -5.17
CA LEU A 216 -3.17 -11.39 -5.25
C LEU A 216 -1.67 -11.11 -5.33
N ALA A 217 -0.82 -11.98 -4.76
CA ALA A 217 0.63 -11.84 -4.69
C ALA A 217 1.28 -11.78 -6.07
N ARG A 218 0.69 -12.46 -7.07
CA ARG A 218 1.13 -12.37 -8.47
C ARG A 218 1.05 -10.97 -9.08
N PHE A 219 0.32 -10.05 -8.45
CA PHE A 219 0.23 -8.64 -8.86
C PHE A 219 1.18 -7.73 -8.07
N SER A 220 2.14 -8.30 -7.33
CA SER A 220 3.21 -7.53 -6.68
C SER A 220 4.00 -6.74 -7.73
N ARG A 221 4.43 -5.51 -7.40
CA ARG A 221 5.34 -4.76 -8.29
C ARG A 221 6.69 -5.45 -8.41
N LEU A 222 7.01 -6.29 -7.43
CA LEU A 222 8.28 -7.00 -7.29
C LEU A 222 8.31 -8.30 -8.09
N ALA A 223 7.18 -8.76 -8.62
CA ALA A 223 7.11 -10.01 -9.41
C ALA A 223 7.87 -9.92 -10.75
N GLY A 224 8.56 -8.81 -11.02
CA GLY A 224 9.12 -8.51 -12.33
C GLY A 224 8.01 -8.18 -13.32
N VAL A 225 8.37 -7.52 -14.43
CA VAL A 225 7.50 -7.51 -15.61
C VAL A 225 7.58 -8.91 -16.19
N ASP A 226 6.85 -9.86 -15.60
CA ASP A 226 6.75 -11.20 -16.17
C ASP A 226 6.13 -11.02 -17.56
N GLN A 227 6.92 -11.35 -18.59
CA GLN A 227 6.74 -10.94 -19.99
C GLN A 227 5.58 -11.62 -20.71
N ASP A 228 4.75 -12.39 -19.99
CA ASP A 228 3.48 -12.84 -20.53
C ASP A 228 2.49 -11.67 -20.48
N GLU A 229 2.53 -10.85 -21.54
CA GLU A 229 1.58 -9.76 -21.86
C GLU A 229 0.11 -10.21 -21.98
N GLY A 230 -0.21 -11.46 -21.61
CA GLY A 230 -1.57 -11.95 -21.52
C GLY A 230 -2.38 -11.17 -20.49
N ALA A 231 -3.64 -10.88 -20.82
CA ALA A 231 -4.58 -10.35 -19.84
C ALA A 231 -4.64 -11.33 -18.66
N PRO A 232 -4.32 -10.89 -17.42
CA PRO A 232 -4.25 -11.81 -16.30
C PRO A 232 -5.61 -12.46 -16.07
N GLY A 233 -5.59 -13.77 -15.85
CA GLY A 233 -6.81 -14.53 -15.58
C GLY A 233 -7.57 -14.00 -14.35
N PRO A 234 -8.83 -14.41 -14.16
CA PRO A 234 -9.63 -13.97 -13.02
C PRO A 234 -8.96 -14.30 -11.68
N LEU A 235 -9.18 -13.44 -10.69
CA LEU A 235 -8.76 -13.68 -9.30
C LEU A 235 -9.45 -14.94 -8.76
N ARG A 236 -8.67 -15.86 -8.19
CA ARG A 236 -9.16 -17.12 -7.62
C ARG A 236 -8.92 -17.12 -6.12
N ARG A 237 -9.89 -17.66 -5.38
CA ARG A 237 -9.70 -17.96 -3.96
C ARG A 237 -8.85 -19.23 -3.84
N HIS A 238 -7.83 -19.19 -2.98
CA HIS A 238 -7.01 -20.35 -2.65
C HIS A 238 -7.83 -21.38 -1.85
N PRO A 239 -7.47 -22.68 -1.94
CA PRO A 239 -8.07 -23.71 -1.09
C PRO A 239 -7.70 -23.53 0.40
N SER A 240 -6.56 -22.89 0.67
CA SER A 240 -6.07 -22.57 2.00
C SER A 240 -5.42 -21.19 2.03
N THR A 241 -5.45 -20.53 3.19
CA THR A 241 -4.79 -19.24 3.40
C THR A 241 -3.28 -19.39 3.27
N ARG A 242 -2.68 -18.59 2.38
CA ARG A 242 -1.22 -18.45 2.24
C ARG A 242 -0.72 -17.30 3.11
N CYS A 243 0.55 -17.34 3.47
CA CYS A 243 1.16 -16.28 4.29
C CYS A 243 2.35 -15.68 3.54
N TRP A 244 2.52 -14.38 3.67
CA TRP A 244 3.54 -13.62 2.96
C TRP A 244 4.25 -12.66 3.91
N VAL A 245 5.57 -12.58 3.82
CA VAL A 245 6.36 -11.55 4.49
C VAL A 245 6.82 -10.53 3.45
N PHE A 246 6.52 -9.26 3.71
CA PHE A 246 7.06 -8.10 3.00
C PHE A 246 8.17 -7.51 3.85
N ALA A 247 9.35 -7.25 3.28
CA ALA A 247 10.46 -6.67 4.01
C ALA A 247 11.38 -5.85 3.09
N ARG A 248 12.15 -4.94 3.68
CA ARG A 248 13.25 -4.25 2.99
C ARG A 248 14.52 -5.08 3.14
N SER A 249 15.17 -5.39 2.02
CA SER A 249 16.49 -6.01 1.98
C SER A 249 17.54 -5.05 1.42
N ALA A 250 18.82 -5.46 1.44
CA ALA A 250 19.90 -4.72 0.78
C ALA A 250 19.67 -4.55 -0.73
N GLY A 251 18.96 -5.49 -1.37
CA GLY A 251 18.63 -5.45 -2.81
C GLY A 251 17.33 -4.72 -3.15
N GLY A 252 16.64 -4.14 -2.17
CA GLY A 252 15.31 -3.55 -2.33
C GLY A 252 14.22 -4.30 -1.58
N THR A 253 12.96 -4.01 -1.90
CA THR A 253 11.82 -4.67 -1.25
C THR A 253 11.70 -6.12 -1.71
N THR A 254 11.39 -7.03 -0.78
CA THR A 254 11.15 -8.45 -1.06
C THR A 254 9.76 -8.87 -0.60
N THR A 255 9.23 -9.89 -1.27
CA THR A 255 7.99 -10.58 -0.90
C THR A 255 8.27 -12.08 -0.86
N THR A 256 8.12 -12.69 0.30
CA THR A 256 8.47 -14.10 0.52
C THR A 256 7.26 -14.88 1.01
N ALA A 257 6.89 -15.93 0.28
CA ALA A 257 5.89 -16.88 0.75
C ALA A 257 6.44 -17.65 1.96
N VAL A 258 5.65 -17.75 3.02
CA VAL A 258 6.03 -18.48 4.23
C VAL A 258 5.01 -19.55 4.58
N ASP A 259 5.50 -20.63 5.17
CA ASP A 259 4.66 -21.71 5.69
C ASP A 259 3.69 -21.17 6.76
N PRO A 260 2.42 -21.62 6.80
CA PRO A 260 1.46 -21.15 7.79
C PRO A 260 1.89 -21.35 9.26
N LEU A 261 2.61 -22.43 9.59
CA LEU A 261 3.14 -22.64 10.94
C LEU A 261 4.25 -21.64 11.25
N PHE A 262 5.10 -21.34 10.27
CA PHE A 262 6.12 -20.31 10.44
C PHE A 262 5.50 -18.93 10.62
N ALA A 263 4.46 -18.60 9.85
CA ALA A 263 3.72 -17.35 10.01
C ALA A 263 3.14 -17.21 11.42
N ARG A 264 2.52 -18.27 11.96
CA ARG A 264 2.04 -18.30 13.36
C ARG A 264 3.17 -18.02 14.36
N LEU A 265 4.34 -18.65 14.16
CA LEU A 265 5.51 -18.40 15.00
C LEU A 265 5.98 -16.94 14.91
N LEU A 266 6.03 -16.35 13.71
CA LEU A 266 6.42 -14.95 13.54
C LEU A 266 5.44 -14.00 14.24
N GLU A 267 4.13 -14.26 14.17
CA GLU A 267 3.11 -13.48 14.90
C GLU A 267 3.34 -13.56 16.41
N ARG A 268 3.53 -14.76 16.96
CA ARG A 268 3.74 -14.94 18.41
C ARG A 268 5.07 -14.35 18.88
N CYS A 269 6.12 -14.40 18.07
CA CYS A 269 7.40 -13.75 18.36
C CYS A 269 7.31 -12.21 18.45
N ARG A 270 6.26 -11.58 17.92
CA ARG A 270 6.03 -10.12 18.13
C ARG A 270 5.50 -9.81 19.53
N GLU A 271 4.84 -10.76 20.16
CA GLU A 271 4.16 -10.59 21.44
C GLU A 271 4.94 -11.22 22.61
N LEU A 272 5.64 -12.32 22.32
CA LEU A 272 6.27 -13.18 23.31
C LEU A 272 7.78 -13.35 23.05
N PRO A 273 8.58 -13.61 24.09
CA PRO A 273 9.95 -14.12 23.94
C PRO A 273 9.98 -15.39 23.08
N PHE A 274 11.06 -15.61 22.33
CA PHE A 274 11.10 -16.64 21.27
C PHE A 274 10.78 -18.06 21.78
N GLY A 275 11.39 -18.47 22.89
CA GLY A 275 11.11 -19.79 23.48
C GLY A 275 9.64 -19.96 23.91
N GLN A 276 9.02 -18.90 24.44
CA GLN A 276 7.61 -18.91 24.81
C GLN A 276 6.69 -18.92 23.57
N ALA A 277 7.01 -18.13 22.55
CA ALA A 277 6.31 -18.15 21.28
C ALA A 277 6.34 -19.53 20.62
N LEU A 278 7.51 -20.19 20.62
CA LEU A 278 7.67 -21.54 20.09
C LEU A 278 6.84 -22.56 20.86
N ALA A 279 6.91 -22.55 22.19
CA ALA A 279 6.14 -23.46 23.04
C ALA A 279 4.62 -23.27 22.86
N ASP A 280 4.15 -22.02 22.77
CA ASP A 280 2.75 -21.69 22.54
C ASP A 280 2.24 -22.20 21.18
N VAL A 281 3.03 -22.03 20.12
CA VAL A 281 2.69 -22.58 18.79
C VAL A 281 2.70 -24.11 18.83
N GLU A 282 3.71 -24.74 19.44
CA GLU A 282 3.77 -26.20 19.58
C GLU A 282 2.55 -26.76 20.34
N GLN A 283 2.12 -26.11 21.41
CA GLN A 283 0.96 -26.53 22.20
C GLN A 283 -0.35 -26.42 21.41
N ALA A 284 -0.45 -25.45 20.50
CA ALA A 284 -1.61 -25.23 19.65
C ALA A 284 -1.53 -26.00 18.31
N CYS A 285 -0.55 -26.88 18.13
CA CYS A 285 -0.37 -27.72 16.94
C CYS A 285 -0.88 -29.15 17.18
N SER A 286 -1.34 -29.79 16.12
CA SER A 286 -1.44 -31.25 16.09
C SER A 286 -0.05 -31.90 16.18
N ALA A 287 0.02 -33.20 16.50
CA ALA A 287 1.30 -33.91 16.59
C ALA A 287 2.10 -33.86 15.28
N ALA A 288 1.42 -33.90 14.12
CA ALA A 288 2.04 -33.79 12.81
C ALA A 288 2.62 -32.39 12.56
N GLU A 289 1.86 -31.34 12.88
CA GLU A 289 2.32 -29.96 12.76
C GLU A 289 3.49 -29.65 13.71
N ALA A 290 3.46 -30.16 14.95
CA ALA A 290 4.56 -30.00 15.89
C ALA A 290 5.85 -30.69 15.40
N ALA A 291 5.73 -31.88 14.79
CA ALA A 291 6.87 -32.55 14.16
C ALA A 291 7.44 -31.74 12.97
N GLN A 292 6.56 -31.19 12.11
CA GLN A 292 6.95 -30.32 11.00
C GLN A 292 7.64 -29.05 11.48
N LEU A 293 7.08 -28.38 12.49
CA LEU A 293 7.65 -27.18 13.12
C LEU A 293 9.08 -27.44 13.58
N ARG A 294 9.32 -28.51 14.35
CA ARG A 294 10.67 -28.87 14.81
C ARG A 294 11.62 -29.20 13.68
N ALA A 295 11.15 -29.94 12.66
CA ALA A 295 11.96 -30.31 11.52
C ALA A 295 12.41 -29.10 10.69
N HIS A 296 11.58 -28.05 10.58
CA HIS A 296 11.84 -26.90 9.72
C HIS A 296 12.38 -25.66 10.46
N LEU A 297 12.36 -25.65 11.80
CA LEU A 297 12.68 -24.48 12.62
C LEU A 297 14.04 -23.85 12.26
N GLN A 298 15.08 -24.65 12.12
CA GLN A 298 16.42 -24.14 11.78
C GLN A 298 16.45 -23.44 10.41
N GLY A 299 15.79 -24.02 9.40
CA GLY A 299 15.69 -23.43 8.07
C GLY A 299 14.90 -22.13 8.07
N TRP A 300 13.84 -22.05 8.88
CA TRP A 300 13.04 -20.83 9.05
C TRP A 300 13.80 -19.71 9.75
N ILE A 301 14.56 -20.02 10.79
CA ILE A 301 15.47 -19.05 11.44
C ILE A 301 16.50 -18.54 10.43
N ALA A 302 17.14 -19.43 9.66
CA ALA A 302 18.10 -19.05 8.63
C ALA A 302 17.47 -18.15 7.54
N LEU A 303 16.24 -18.45 7.12
CA LEU A 303 15.49 -17.62 6.17
C LEU A 303 15.23 -16.22 6.73
N ALA A 304 14.76 -16.10 7.97
CA ALA A 304 14.47 -14.81 8.59
C ALA A 304 15.73 -13.95 8.77
N LEU A 305 16.84 -14.55 9.19
CA LEU A 305 18.13 -13.87 9.34
C LEU A 305 18.70 -13.41 8.00
N SER A 306 18.74 -14.30 7.00
CA SER A 306 19.26 -13.96 5.66
C SER A 306 18.40 -12.94 4.93
N SER A 307 17.10 -12.89 5.23
CA SER A 307 16.16 -11.93 4.65
C SER A 307 16.09 -10.61 5.43
N GLY A 308 16.82 -10.47 6.54
CA GLY A 308 16.83 -9.25 7.36
C GLY A 308 15.51 -8.96 8.08
N TRP A 309 14.71 -9.98 8.39
CA TRP A 309 13.43 -9.81 9.10
C TRP A 309 13.62 -9.47 10.57
N TRP A 310 14.76 -9.87 11.14
CA TRP A 310 15.18 -9.58 12.51
C TRP A 310 16.47 -8.76 12.50
N THR A 311 16.52 -7.74 13.35
CA THR A 311 17.65 -6.79 13.44
C THR A 311 18.43 -6.93 14.75
N GLY A 312 18.06 -7.89 15.61
CA GLY A 312 18.72 -8.14 16.88
C GLY A 312 17.83 -8.85 17.89
N LEU A 313 18.33 -8.98 19.10
CA LEU A 313 17.49 -9.18 20.29
C LEU A 313 17.03 -7.81 20.79
N ALA A 314 15.76 -7.68 21.13
CA ALA A 314 15.33 -6.57 21.96
C ALA A 314 15.96 -6.78 23.33
N GLU A 315 16.91 -5.91 23.71
CA GLU A 315 17.31 -5.82 25.10
C GLU A 315 16.02 -5.56 25.90
N ALA A 316 15.84 -6.28 27.02
CA ALA A 316 14.85 -5.85 27.97
C ALA A 316 15.22 -4.42 28.31
N GLU A 317 14.44 -3.43 27.85
CA GLU A 317 14.70 -2.03 28.15
C GLU A 317 14.97 -1.96 29.66
N PRO A 318 16.20 -1.62 30.09
CA PRO A 318 16.58 -1.69 31.49
C PRO A 318 15.80 -0.62 32.21
N GLY A 319 14.60 -0.98 32.67
CA GLY A 319 13.66 -0.04 33.24
C GLY A 319 13.15 1.00 32.24
N ALA A 320 12.14 0.62 31.45
CA ALA A 320 10.89 1.37 31.54
C ALA A 320 10.36 1.23 32.98
N GLN A 321 11.11 1.77 33.96
CA GLN A 321 10.54 2.25 35.20
C GLN A 321 9.41 3.13 34.71
N ARG A 322 8.17 2.68 34.94
CA ARG A 322 7.02 3.56 34.94
C ARG A 322 7.51 4.80 35.67
N ALA A 323 7.81 5.87 34.93
CA ALA A 323 7.93 7.18 35.52
C ALA A 323 6.61 7.31 36.24
N ALA A 324 6.66 7.19 37.57
CA ALA A 324 5.54 7.55 38.40
C ALA A 324 5.16 8.93 37.86
N ILE A 325 3.94 9.01 37.33
CA ILE A 325 3.34 10.30 37.01
C ILE A 325 3.25 10.95 38.37
N ASP A 326 4.28 11.70 38.75
CA ASP A 326 4.25 12.65 39.84
C ASP A 326 3.16 13.62 39.44
N ASP A 327 1.99 13.41 40.03
CA ASP A 327 0.80 14.25 39.98
C ASP A 327 1.18 15.62 40.57
N PRO A 328 1.45 16.66 39.75
CA PRO A 328 1.77 17.98 40.26
C PRO A 328 0.43 18.72 40.36
N GLY A 329 -0.38 18.37 41.35
CA GLY A 329 -1.82 18.73 41.29
C GLY A 329 -2.61 18.78 42.59
N ARG A 330 -1.97 19.00 43.75
CA ARG A 330 -2.68 19.49 44.95
C ARG A 330 -1.93 20.67 45.58
N ALA A 331 -2.35 21.87 45.18
CA ALA A 331 -2.26 23.10 45.96
C ALA A 331 -3.52 23.91 45.72
#